data_AF-A0A947GJI2-F1
#
_entry.id   AF-A0A947GJI2-F1
#
_cell.length_a   1.000
_cell.length_b   1.000
_cell.length_c   1.000
_cell.angle_alpha   90.00
_cell.angle_beta   90.00
_cell.angle_gamma   90.00
#
_symmetry.space_group_name_H-M   'P 1'
#
loop_
_entity.id
_entity.type
_entity.pdbx_description
1 polymer ?
#
loop_
_entity_poly.entity_id
_entity_poly.type
_entity_poly.pdbx_seq_one_letter_code
_entity_poly.pdbx_strand_id
1 'polypeptide(L)'
;MTRGFLASLLCVFSMATAAQAQMSDVPAFDTDGDFHSARVRGNRGYYSHRQWLVVEPDVEGLNCRNENGTVVLTLAYGAIVDSVFDNGDAIRSINGQPWLKVNVSAMDLRRQVADDFAVVQTCYVRSNNQHIAPLNPDTQ
;
A
#
# COMPACT_ATOMS: atom_id res chain seq x y z
N MET A 1 -20.85 -60.49 -41.82
CA MET A 1 -21.61 -59.78 -40.77
C MET A 1 -20.64 -58.96 -39.94
N THR A 2 -20.96 -57.70 -39.74
CA THR A 2 -20.10 -56.59 -39.28
C THR A 2 -20.17 -56.33 -37.77
N ARG A 3 -19.02 -55.89 -37.22
CA ARG A 3 -18.81 -54.96 -36.08
C ARG A 3 -19.12 -55.48 -34.66
N GLY A 4 -18.41 -55.05 -33.61
CA GLY A 4 -17.51 -53.90 -33.52
C GLY A 4 -16.69 -53.83 -32.22
N PHE A 5 -15.64 -53.02 -32.28
CA PHE A 5 -14.89 -52.52 -31.14
C PHE A 5 -15.65 -51.36 -30.51
N LEU A 6 -15.93 -51.45 -29.20
CA LEU A 6 -16.38 -50.34 -28.37
C LEU A 6 -15.15 -49.74 -27.69
N ALA A 7 -14.70 -48.57 -28.15
CA ALA A 7 -13.76 -47.73 -27.43
C ALA A 7 -14.57 -46.66 -26.68
N SER A 8 -14.66 -46.77 -25.36
CA SER A 8 -15.28 -45.75 -24.51
C SER A 8 -14.34 -44.54 -24.41
N LEU A 9 -14.71 -43.46 -25.10
CA LEU A 9 -14.08 -42.16 -24.97
C LEU A 9 -14.59 -41.48 -23.68
N LEU A 10 -13.75 -41.44 -22.65
CA LEU A 10 -13.99 -40.63 -21.45
C LEU A 10 -13.70 -39.16 -21.79
N CYS A 11 -14.75 -38.38 -22.08
CA CYS A 11 -14.67 -36.93 -22.19
C CYS A 11 -14.49 -36.32 -20.78
N VAL A 12 -13.26 -35.95 -20.45
CA VAL A 12 -12.97 -35.12 -19.26
C VAL A 12 -13.39 -33.68 -19.59
N PHE A 13 -14.54 -33.27 -19.08
CA PHE A 13 -14.96 -31.86 -19.13
C PHE A 13 -14.16 -31.07 -18.08
N SER A 14 -13.07 -30.43 -18.51
CA SER A 14 -12.40 -29.39 -17.72
C SER A 14 -13.34 -28.19 -17.61
N MET A 15 -14.05 -28.05 -16.49
CA MET A 15 -14.70 -26.80 -16.13
C MET A 15 -13.62 -25.78 -15.80
N ALA A 16 -13.17 -25.03 -16.81
CA ALA A 16 -12.34 -23.86 -16.59
C ALA A 16 -13.19 -22.81 -15.85
N THR A 17 -13.05 -22.75 -14.52
CA THR A 17 -13.54 -21.60 -13.77
C THR A 17 -12.73 -20.40 -14.20
N ALA A 18 -13.35 -19.46 -14.92
CA ALA A 18 -12.72 -18.18 -15.20
C ALA A 18 -12.41 -17.50 -13.86
N ALA A 19 -11.13 -17.45 -13.48
CA ALA A 19 -10.69 -16.62 -12.38
C ALA A 19 -10.87 -15.16 -12.82
N GLN A 20 -11.83 -14.46 -12.22
CA GLN A 20 -11.91 -13.01 -12.39
C GLN A 20 -10.74 -12.40 -11.61
N ALA A 21 -9.84 -11.73 -12.32
CA ALA A 21 -8.78 -10.94 -11.69
C ALA A 21 -9.41 -9.92 -10.72
N GLN A 22 -8.88 -9.85 -9.51
CA GLN A 22 -9.33 -8.87 -8.52
C GLN A 22 -8.63 -7.55 -8.85
N MET A 23 -9.35 -6.62 -9.49
CA MET A 23 -8.87 -5.25 -9.65
C MET A 23 -9.21 -4.47 -8.38
N SER A 24 -8.18 -3.97 -7.70
CA SER A 24 -8.33 -2.95 -6.67
C SER A 24 -7.97 -1.61 -7.28
N ASP A 25 -8.82 -0.60 -7.09
CA ASP A 25 -8.44 0.78 -7.39
C ASP A 25 -7.28 1.20 -6.46
N VAL A 26 -6.51 2.21 -6.86
CA VAL A 26 -5.52 2.87 -5.99
C VAL A 26 -6.20 3.98 -5.16
N PRO A 27 -5.68 4.32 -3.97
CA PRO A 27 -6.18 5.45 -3.20
C PRO A 27 -6.27 6.72 -4.04
N ALA A 28 -7.43 7.36 -4.01
CA ALA A 28 -7.66 8.65 -4.66
C ALA A 28 -7.33 9.78 -3.67
N PHE A 29 -6.78 10.87 -4.21
CA PHE A 29 -6.58 12.12 -3.48
C PHE A 29 -7.65 13.15 -3.87
N ASP A 30 -7.88 14.14 -3.00
CA ASP A 30 -8.81 15.24 -3.23
C ASP A 30 -8.21 16.40 -4.06
N THR A 31 -8.91 17.54 -4.13
CA THR A 31 -8.43 18.72 -4.87
C THR A 31 -7.15 19.34 -4.31
N ASP A 32 -6.86 19.11 -3.03
CA ASP A 32 -5.67 19.61 -2.35
C ASP A 32 -4.51 18.59 -2.43
N GLY A 33 -4.73 17.47 -3.11
CA GLY A 33 -3.77 16.38 -3.25
C GLY A 33 -3.73 15.47 -2.03
N ASP A 34 -4.63 15.63 -1.07
CA ASP A 34 -4.66 14.86 0.16
C ASP A 34 -5.36 13.51 -0.02
N PHE A 35 -4.72 12.43 0.43
CA PHE A 35 -5.37 11.13 0.56
C PHE A 35 -6.03 11.04 1.94
N HIS A 36 -7.31 10.66 1.98
CA HIS A 36 -8.09 10.56 3.22
C HIS A 36 -8.29 9.14 3.73
N SER A 37 -7.96 8.13 2.92
CA SER A 37 -8.12 6.72 3.28
C SER A 37 -7.12 5.85 2.55
N ALA A 38 -6.53 4.89 3.27
CA ALA A 38 -5.75 3.80 2.68
C ALA A 38 -6.67 2.61 2.32
N ARG A 39 -7.99 2.77 2.40
CA ARG A 39 -8.94 1.79 1.87
C ARG A 39 -9.42 2.20 0.49
N VAL A 40 -9.49 1.20 -0.36
CA VAL A 40 -9.92 1.36 -1.74
C VAL A 40 -11.12 0.47 -1.98
N ARG A 41 -12.12 1.02 -2.66
CA ARG A 41 -13.30 0.27 -3.05
C ARG A 41 -12.93 -0.56 -4.27
N GLY A 42 -13.16 -1.86 -4.21
CA GLY A 42 -13.08 -2.71 -5.39
C GLY A 42 -14.35 -3.53 -5.58
N ASN A 43 -14.29 -4.49 -6.49
CA ASN A 43 -15.44 -5.27 -6.95
C ASN A 43 -16.12 -6.15 -5.86
N ARG A 44 -15.43 -6.47 -4.77
CA ARG A 44 -15.94 -7.35 -3.68
C ARG A 44 -15.94 -6.69 -2.30
N GLY A 45 -15.73 -5.38 -2.22
CA GLY A 45 -15.69 -4.66 -0.97
C GLY A 45 -14.51 -3.70 -0.88
N TYR A 46 -14.07 -3.42 0.35
CA TYR A 46 -12.95 -2.52 0.61
C TYR A 46 -11.67 -3.31 0.85
N TYR A 47 -10.63 -2.98 0.09
CA TYR A 47 -9.30 -3.53 0.23
C TYR A 47 -8.38 -2.54 0.97
N SER A 48 -7.41 -3.08 1.69
CA SER A 48 -6.38 -2.29 2.37
C SER A 48 -5.21 -2.07 1.41
N HIS A 49 -4.96 -0.80 1.06
CA HIS A 49 -3.77 -0.41 0.34
C HIS A 49 -2.58 -0.39 1.30
N ARG A 50 -1.54 -1.19 1.01
CA ARG A 50 -0.45 -1.43 1.97
C ARG A 50 0.80 -0.63 1.68
N GLN A 51 1.21 -0.52 0.42
CA GLN A 51 2.55 0.00 0.08
C GLN A 51 2.48 1.37 -0.56
N TRP A 52 3.37 2.25 -0.12
CA TRP A 52 3.47 3.61 -0.62
C TRP A 52 4.93 3.92 -0.95
N LEU A 53 5.12 4.66 -2.04
CA LEU A 53 6.40 5.20 -2.47
C LEU A 53 6.54 6.62 -1.92
N VAL A 54 7.67 6.93 -1.31
CA VAL A 54 8.04 8.31 -0.98
C VAL A 54 8.50 9.00 -2.26
N VAL A 55 7.79 10.06 -2.64
CA VAL A 55 8.03 10.84 -3.86
C VAL A 55 8.44 12.28 -3.58
N GLU A 56 8.63 12.65 -2.31
CA GLU A 56 9.12 13.96 -1.88
C GLU A 56 10.47 14.29 -2.54
N PRO A 57 10.52 15.29 -3.46
CA PRO A 57 11.74 15.63 -4.18
C PRO A 57 12.80 16.34 -3.33
N ASP A 58 12.47 16.80 -2.11
CA ASP A 58 13.44 17.45 -1.23
C ASP A 58 14.66 16.55 -0.93
N VAL A 59 15.85 17.15 -1.07
CA VAL A 59 17.13 16.51 -0.76
C VAL A 59 17.28 16.20 0.72
N GLU A 60 16.53 16.83 1.62
CA GLU A 60 16.52 16.48 3.04
C GLU A 60 15.63 15.26 3.33
N GLY A 61 14.77 14.88 2.38
CA GLY A 61 13.85 13.76 2.47
C GLY A 61 12.55 14.08 3.21
N LEU A 62 11.68 13.08 3.30
CA LEU A 62 10.36 13.23 3.92
C LEU A 62 10.44 13.00 5.43
N ASN A 63 10.06 14.02 6.20
CA ASN A 63 9.96 13.92 7.67
C ASN A 63 8.87 12.91 8.08
N CYS A 64 9.25 11.94 8.90
CA CYS A 64 8.32 11.06 9.59
C CYS A 64 8.23 11.42 11.07
N ARG A 65 7.02 11.57 11.57
CA ARG A 65 6.73 12.14 12.89
C ARG A 65 6.07 11.12 13.81
N ASN A 66 6.25 11.28 15.12
CA ASN A 66 5.42 10.57 16.10
C ASN A 66 4.02 11.21 16.21
N GLU A 67 3.16 10.67 17.06
CA GLU A 67 1.79 11.17 17.29
C GLU A 67 1.74 12.60 17.83
N ASN A 68 2.80 13.05 18.50
CA ASN A 68 2.94 14.41 19.01
C ASN A 68 3.46 15.39 17.95
N GLY A 69 3.73 14.92 16.72
CA GLY A 69 4.26 15.73 15.63
C GLY A 69 5.77 15.96 15.68
N THR A 70 6.50 15.34 16.61
CA THR A 70 7.97 15.40 16.65
C THR A 70 8.56 14.55 15.54
N VAL A 71 9.52 15.08 14.77
CA VAL A 71 10.26 14.31 13.76
C VAL A 71 11.12 13.26 14.46
N VAL A 72 10.97 12.00 14.07
CA VAL A 72 11.73 10.86 14.63
C VAL A 72 12.73 10.27 13.62
N LEU A 73 12.45 10.42 12.33
CA LEU A 73 13.32 10.02 11.22
C LEU A 73 12.96 10.79 9.95
N THR A 74 13.83 10.76 8.95
CA THR A 74 13.56 11.19 7.58
C THR A 74 13.75 10.04 6.59
N LEU A 75 12.82 9.95 5.65
CA LEU A 75 12.77 8.94 4.60
C LEU A 75 13.47 9.44 3.34
N ALA A 76 14.14 8.54 2.64
CA ALA A 76 14.73 8.86 1.35
C ALA A 76 13.67 8.99 0.27
N TYR A 77 13.93 9.81 -0.76
CA TYR A 77 13.20 9.72 -2.02
C TYR A 77 13.33 8.29 -2.57
N GLY A 78 12.21 7.72 -3.02
CA GLY A 78 12.15 6.34 -3.51
C GLY A 78 11.99 5.27 -2.43
N ALA A 79 11.99 5.65 -1.15
CA ALA A 79 11.70 4.74 -0.05
C ALA A 79 10.32 4.11 -0.18
N ILE A 80 10.20 2.83 0.19
CA ILE A 80 8.90 2.14 0.27
C ILE A 80 8.50 2.02 1.73
N VAL A 81 7.26 2.40 2.05
CA VAL A 81 6.72 2.34 3.40
C VAL A 81 5.41 1.55 3.44
N ASP A 82 5.20 0.83 4.54
CA ASP A 82 4.05 -0.04 4.74
C ASP A 82 3.01 0.60 5.66
N SER A 83 1.76 0.62 5.25
CA SER A 83 0.64 1.14 6.03
C SER A 83 0.40 0.34 7.30
N VAL A 84 0.21 1.04 8.41
CA VAL A 84 -0.21 0.46 9.70
C VAL A 84 -1.68 0.81 9.92
N PHE A 85 -2.54 -0.19 9.72
CA PHE A 85 -3.97 -0.03 9.92
C PHE A 85 -4.32 -0.10 11.41
N ASP A 86 -5.06 0.89 11.88
CA ASP A 86 -5.58 0.94 13.24
C ASP A 86 -6.99 1.59 13.23
N ASN A 87 -7.96 0.92 13.86
CA ASN A 87 -9.38 1.27 13.81
C ASN A 87 -9.97 1.35 12.39
N GLY A 88 -9.49 0.48 11.49
CA GLY A 88 -10.09 0.29 10.17
C GLY A 88 -9.47 1.09 9.03
N ASP A 89 -8.55 2.02 9.30
CA ASP A 89 -7.78 2.78 8.30
C ASP A 89 -6.33 2.98 8.76
N ALA A 90 -5.43 3.33 7.84
CA ALA A 90 -4.06 3.73 8.12
C ALA A 90 -3.87 5.26 8.02
N ILE A 91 -4.82 5.98 7.41
CA ILE A 91 -4.81 7.44 7.35
C ILE A 91 -5.69 8.02 8.46
N ARG A 92 -5.17 9.01 9.17
CA ARG A 92 -5.87 9.72 10.27
C ARG A 92 -5.76 11.21 10.12
N SER A 93 -6.82 11.93 10.49
CA SER A 93 -6.76 13.38 10.64
C SER A 93 -6.08 13.73 11.97
N ILE A 94 -4.93 14.41 11.91
CA ILE A 94 -4.19 14.94 13.06
C ILE A 94 -4.06 16.45 12.83
N ASN A 95 -4.63 17.25 13.74
CA ASN A 95 -4.70 18.71 13.62
C ASN A 95 -5.31 19.21 12.29
N GLY A 96 -6.35 18.51 11.81
CA GLY A 96 -7.06 18.88 10.58
C GLY A 96 -6.34 18.49 9.28
N GLN A 97 -5.24 17.76 9.36
CA GLN A 97 -4.45 17.31 8.22
C GLN A 97 -4.41 15.78 8.17
N PRO A 98 -4.46 15.13 6.99
CA PRO A 98 -4.37 13.68 6.91
C PRO A 98 -2.91 13.20 7.00
N TRP A 99 -2.69 12.22 7.85
CA TRP A 99 -1.40 11.59 8.10
C TRP A 99 -1.51 10.09 7.93
N LEU A 100 -0.61 9.52 7.13
CA LEU A 100 -0.51 8.09 6.92
C LEU A 100 0.40 7.50 8.00
N LYS A 101 -0.11 6.55 8.78
CA LYS A 101 0.67 5.77 9.73
C LYS A 101 1.41 4.67 8.99
N VAL A 102 2.74 4.63 9.17
CA VAL A 102 3.61 3.73 8.42
C VAL A 102 4.59 2.99 9.31
N ASN A 103 4.98 1.80 8.87
CA ASN A 103 6.18 1.10 9.28
C ASN A 103 7.28 1.37 8.25
N VAL A 104 8.47 1.69 8.76
CA VAL A 104 9.63 2.06 7.97
C VAL A 104 10.75 1.06 8.25
N SER A 105 11.28 0.46 7.20
CA SER A 105 12.47 -0.40 7.27
C SER A 105 13.74 0.43 7.42
N ALA A 106 14.73 -0.09 8.14
CA ALA A 106 16.04 0.54 8.28
C ALA A 106 16.73 0.84 6.93
N MET A 107 16.44 0.06 5.87
CA MET A 107 17.03 0.26 4.53
C MET A 107 16.47 1.48 3.80
N ASP A 108 15.29 1.95 4.19
CA ASP A 108 14.56 3.06 3.56
C ASP A 108 14.82 4.42 4.26
N LEU A 109 15.66 4.40 5.30
CA LEU A 109 16.03 5.58 6.07
C LEU A 109 17.06 6.44 5.33
N ARG A 110 16.80 7.75 5.23
CA ARG A 110 17.81 8.72 4.83
C ARG A 110 18.63 9.21 6.01
N ARG A 111 17.93 9.53 7.10
CA ARG A 111 18.55 9.93 8.36
C ARG A 111 17.64 9.56 9.52
N GLN A 112 18.23 9.01 10.57
CA GLN A 112 17.55 8.70 11.80
C GLN A 112 17.82 9.82 12.83
N VAL A 113 16.79 10.26 13.55
CA VAL A 113 16.90 11.31 14.58
C VAL A 113 16.84 10.70 15.99
N ALA A 114 16.18 9.55 16.16
CA ALA A 114 16.11 8.82 17.42
C ALA A 114 17.14 7.67 17.48
N ASP A 115 17.84 7.53 18.61
CA ASP A 115 19.01 6.64 18.83
C ASP A 115 18.69 5.12 18.89
N ASP A 116 17.47 4.71 18.55
CA ASP A 116 16.98 3.35 18.75
C ASP A 116 17.03 2.54 17.44
N PHE A 117 17.96 1.58 17.36
CA PHE A 117 18.20 0.71 16.21
C PHE A 117 17.09 -0.35 15.99
N ALA A 118 15.83 -0.02 16.24
CA ALA A 118 14.74 -0.91 15.88
C ALA A 118 14.72 -1.10 14.35
N VAL A 119 14.70 -2.36 13.92
CA VAL A 119 14.70 -2.76 12.50
C VAL A 119 13.52 -2.16 11.73
N VAL A 120 12.42 -1.90 12.43
CA VAL A 120 11.22 -1.23 11.91
C VAL A 120 10.76 -0.16 12.88
N GLN A 121 10.58 1.07 12.39
CA GLN A 121 10.07 2.20 13.17
C GLN A 121 8.66 2.57 12.70
N THR A 122 7.71 2.76 13.62
CA THR A 122 6.36 3.22 13.30
C THR A 122 6.27 4.74 13.46
N CYS A 123 5.80 5.46 12.43
CA CYS A 123 5.66 6.91 12.46
C CYS A 123 4.59 7.37 11.46
N TYR A 124 4.44 8.69 11.30
CA TYR A 124 3.42 9.32 10.46
C TYR A 124 4.08 10.22 9.41
N VAL A 125 3.65 10.07 8.16
CA VAL A 125 4.02 10.94 7.04
C VAL A 125 2.80 11.72 6.56
N ARG A 126 3.02 12.89 5.95
CA ARG A 126 1.91 13.66 5.39
C ARG A 126 1.28 12.89 4.23
N SER A 127 -0.04 12.71 4.31
CA SER A 127 -0.81 11.93 3.35
C SER A 127 -1.22 12.77 2.14
N ASN A 128 -0.24 13.17 1.32
CA ASN A 128 -0.44 14.05 0.18
C ASN A 128 0.37 13.57 -1.04
N ASN A 129 -0.18 13.77 -2.25
CA ASN A 129 0.40 13.31 -3.51
C ASN A 129 1.73 13.97 -3.90
N GLN A 130 2.12 15.05 -3.23
CA GLN A 130 3.46 15.65 -3.36
C GLN A 130 4.53 14.88 -2.58
N HIS A 131 4.13 14.10 -1.57
CA HIS A 131 5.06 13.43 -0.65
C HIS A 131 5.07 11.92 -0.82
N ILE A 132 3.90 11.33 -1.10
CA ILE A 132 3.72 9.89 -1.24
C ILE A 132 2.84 9.53 -2.44
N ALA A 133 3.09 8.35 -3.02
CA ALA A 133 2.27 7.78 -4.08
C ALA A 133 1.91 6.32 -3.75
N PRO A 134 0.67 5.87 -4.02
CA PRO A 134 0.29 4.48 -3.80
C PRO A 134 1.00 3.55 -4.79
N LEU A 135 1.64 2.49 -4.30
CA LEU A 135 2.21 1.43 -5.13
C LEU A 135 1.17 0.34 -5.41
N ASN A 136 0.88 0.10 -6.68
CA ASN A 136 0.07 -1.04 -7.10
C ASN A 136 0.98 -2.26 -7.33
N PRO A 137 0.83 -3.35 -6.56
CA PRO A 137 1.65 -4.56 -6.75
C PRO A 137 1.33 -5.30 -8.05
N ASP A 138 0.15 -5.09 -8.65
CA ASP A 138 -0.28 -5.81 -9.85
C ASP A 138 0.38 -5.33 -11.16
N THR A 139 1.23 -4.29 -11.07
CA THR A 139 1.97 -3.72 -12.21
C THR A 139 3.46 -4.10 -12.25
N GLN A 140 3.92 -5.02 -11.38
CA GLN A 140 5.29 -5.55 -11.39
C GLN A 140 5.40 -6.91 -12.09
#